data_AF-A0A1D6LC90-F1
#
_entry.id   AF-A0A1D6LC90-F1
#
_cell.length_a   1.000
_cell.length_b   1.000
_cell.length_c   1.000
_cell.angle_alpha   90.00
_cell.angle_beta   90.00
_cell.angle_gamma   90.00
#
_symmetry.space_group_name_H-M   'P 1'
#
loop_
_entity.id
_entity.type
_entity.pdbx_description
1 polymer ?
#
loop_
_entity_poly.entity_id
_entity_poly.type
_entity_poly.pdbx_seq_one_letter_code
_entity_poly.pdbx_strand_id
1 'polypeptide(L)'
;MHHYEGVNTTTGNCQVQEQDDEVVDRNILPYCSIDRKQKKTLGEMEQEFLQALQAFYYDQKAIMSNEEFDNLKEELMWEGSSVVMLNEDEQKLLEASLAYTSGNPIMSDAEFDELKLRLKTDGSVIVKEGPRCSLRTHKVYSDLNVDYLKMFLLNVPATTVALGLFFFIDELTGFEINVFQLPEPFGFIFTWFAALPLILFLAQSLTKAIVQDFLILKGPCPNCGTENLSFFGTILSVSSGGTTNKVKCANCSTELEYDSKSRVITLPEASNA
;
A
#
# COMPACT_ATOMS: atom_id res chain seq x y z
N MET A 1 90.91 -15.21 16.79
CA MET A 1 92.09 -14.81 16.01
C MET A 1 91.76 -13.45 15.40
N HIS A 2 92.39 -12.36 15.89
CA HIS A 2 92.43 -10.96 15.39
C HIS A 2 91.09 -10.23 15.03
N HIS A 3 90.70 -9.20 15.80
CA HIS A 3 90.88 -7.73 15.59
C HIS A 3 89.83 -7.05 14.67
N TYR A 4 88.99 -6.12 15.18
CA TYR A 4 89.09 -4.61 15.07
C TYR A 4 89.10 -4.12 13.59
N GLU A 5 88.25 -3.23 13.03
CA GLU A 5 87.23 -2.21 13.46
C GLU A 5 86.20 -1.96 12.30
N GLY A 6 85.15 -1.11 12.31
CA GLY A 6 84.52 -0.20 13.30
C GLY A 6 83.68 0.95 12.64
N VAL A 7 82.82 1.69 13.39
CA VAL A 7 82.09 2.96 13.02
C VAL A 7 80.92 2.79 11.99
N ASN A 8 79.69 3.38 12.07
CA ASN A 8 79.14 4.54 12.81
C ASN A 8 77.62 4.42 13.22
N THR A 9 77.18 5.41 13.99
CA THR A 9 75.89 5.76 14.65
C THR A 9 74.51 5.68 13.94
N THR A 10 73.48 5.56 14.79
CA THR A 10 72.09 6.15 14.76
C THR A 10 70.97 5.60 13.84
N THR A 11 69.99 4.96 14.48
CA THR A 11 68.51 5.08 14.36
C THR A 11 67.89 5.83 13.17
N GLY A 12 66.98 5.17 12.43
CA GLY A 12 66.05 5.82 11.48
C GLY A 12 65.03 4.85 10.88
N ASN A 13 63.75 5.16 11.02
CA ASN A 13 62.56 4.32 10.83
C ASN A 13 62.13 4.05 9.37
N CYS A 14 61.09 3.21 9.21
CA CYS A 14 60.16 3.08 8.06
C CYS A 14 60.59 2.30 6.79
N GLN A 15 59.92 1.17 6.54
CA GLN A 15 59.50 0.78 5.19
C GLN A 15 57.99 0.48 5.13
N VAL A 16 57.32 1.39 4.41
CA VAL A 16 56.04 1.28 3.71
C VAL A 16 56.37 0.63 2.34
N GLN A 17 55.59 -0.18 1.62
CA GLN A 17 54.20 -0.66 1.65
C GLN A 17 54.19 -1.98 0.83
N GLU A 18 53.17 -2.83 0.96
CA GLU A 18 52.31 -3.17 -0.20
C GLU A 18 50.99 -3.78 0.28
N GLN A 19 49.90 -3.38 -0.37
CA GLN A 19 48.53 -3.79 -0.08
C GLN A 19 48.16 -5.00 -0.93
N ASP A 20 47.31 -5.87 -0.39
CA ASP A 20 46.17 -6.37 -1.16
C ASP A 20 44.90 -5.81 -0.51
N ASP A 21 44.09 -5.13 -1.31
CA ASP A 21 42.93 -4.37 -0.84
C ASP A 21 41.68 -5.26 -0.72
N GLU A 22 41.01 -5.22 0.44
CA GLU A 22 39.57 -5.46 0.49
C GLU A 22 38.86 -4.13 0.73
N VAL A 23 38.34 -3.55 -0.36
CA VAL A 23 37.60 -2.29 -0.33
C VAL A 23 36.25 -2.53 0.35
N VAL A 24 36.18 -2.27 1.66
CA VAL A 24 34.91 -2.25 2.40
C VAL A 24 34.18 -0.94 2.11
N ASP A 25 33.64 -0.83 0.90
CA ASP A 25 32.56 0.13 0.62
C ASP A 25 31.22 -0.51 1.01
N ARG A 26 30.87 -0.36 2.28
CA ARG A 26 29.55 -0.69 2.80
C ARG A 26 28.89 0.61 3.24
N ASN A 27 28.23 1.23 2.26
CA ASN A 27 27.46 2.46 2.35
C ASN A 27 26.88 2.69 3.75
N ILE A 28 27.41 3.72 4.42
CA ILE A 28 27.23 3.90 5.86
C ILE A 28 25.93 4.67 6.13
N LEU A 29 25.08 4.14 7.01
CA LEU A 29 24.31 5.01 7.90
C LEU A 29 24.97 4.92 9.28
N PRO A 30 25.23 6.05 9.98
CA PRO A 30 26.34 6.11 10.91
C PRO A 30 25.87 6.28 12.37
N TYR A 31 26.46 5.47 13.25
CA TYR A 31 26.30 5.44 14.71
C TYR A 31 25.04 4.78 15.29
N CYS A 32 25.12 3.98 16.35
CA CYS A 32 26.27 3.18 16.82
C CYS A 32 25.87 2.19 17.94
N SER A 33 26.44 0.99 17.89
CA SER A 33 27.02 0.42 19.10
C SER A 33 28.39 -0.18 18.76
N ILE A 34 29.35 -0.04 19.68
CA ILE A 34 30.72 -0.57 19.53
C ILE A 34 30.77 -2.09 19.82
N ASP A 35 29.60 -2.71 20.02
CA ASP A 35 29.43 -4.16 20.04
C ASP A 35 29.16 -4.71 18.64
N ARG A 36 29.76 -5.86 18.34
CA ARG A 36 29.65 -6.58 17.06
C ARG A 36 28.28 -7.26 16.89
N LYS A 37 27.18 -6.55 17.14
CA LYS A 37 25.84 -7.02 16.76
C LYS A 37 25.75 -7.00 15.25
N GLN A 38 25.40 -8.16 14.70
CA GLN A 38 25.26 -8.36 13.26
C GLN A 38 24.21 -7.40 12.69
N LYS A 39 24.27 -7.13 11.37
CA LYS A 39 23.28 -6.32 10.67
C LYS A 39 21.89 -6.86 11.00
N LYS A 40 21.12 -6.12 11.80
CA LYS A 40 19.74 -6.50 12.13
C LYS A 40 18.94 -6.54 10.84
N THR A 41 18.09 -7.53 10.71
CA THR A 41 17.14 -7.60 9.61
C THR A 41 16.01 -6.61 9.86
N LEU A 42 15.40 -6.10 8.78
CA LEU A 42 14.28 -5.16 8.84
C LEU A 42 13.17 -5.65 9.81
N GLY A 43 12.83 -6.94 9.75
CA GLY A 43 11.83 -7.54 10.63
C GLY A 43 12.22 -7.61 12.12
N GLU A 44 13.51 -7.74 12.45
CA GLU A 44 13.97 -7.66 13.86
C GLU A 44 13.86 -6.24 14.40
N MET A 45 14.14 -5.23 13.57
CA MET A 45 14.00 -3.82 13.92
C MET A 45 12.52 -3.43 14.11
N GLU A 46 11.63 -3.87 13.20
CA GLU A 46 10.18 -3.71 13.35
C GLU A 46 9.67 -4.37 14.64
N GLN A 47 10.16 -5.57 14.97
CA GLN A 47 9.75 -6.28 16.18
C GLN A 47 10.20 -5.57 17.47
N GLU A 48 11.44 -5.08 17.53
CA GLU A 48 11.93 -4.29 18.68
C GLU A 48 11.15 -2.97 18.83
N PHE A 49 10.84 -2.29 17.72
CA PHE A 49 10.06 -1.05 17.71
C PHE A 49 8.62 -1.27 18.22
N LEU A 50 7.94 -2.30 17.71
CA LEU A 50 6.60 -2.68 18.18
C LEU A 50 6.60 -3.11 19.65
N GLN A 51 7.63 -3.85 20.11
CA GLN A 51 7.77 -4.25 21.50
C GLN A 51 8.00 -3.05 22.43
N ALA A 52 8.82 -2.07 22.01
CA ALA A 52 9.05 -0.83 22.76
C ALA A 52 7.76 -0.01 22.91
N LEU A 53 7.02 0.18 21.82
CA LEU A 53 5.71 0.85 21.84
C LEU A 53 4.72 0.13 22.76
N GLN A 54 4.61 -1.19 22.66
CA GLN A 54 3.70 -1.98 23.49
C GLN A 54 4.02 -1.82 24.99
N ALA A 55 5.28 -1.96 25.39
CA ALA A 55 5.68 -1.86 26.78
C ALA A 55 5.55 -0.42 27.33
N PHE A 56 5.79 0.59 26.50
CA PHE A 56 5.60 1.98 26.90
C PHE A 56 4.12 2.31 27.18
N TYR A 57 3.21 1.93 26.29
CA TYR A 57 1.79 2.29 26.42
C TYR A 57 0.98 1.36 27.34
N TYR A 58 1.27 0.06 27.39
CA TYR A 58 0.50 -0.89 28.20
C TYR A 58 1.16 -1.19 29.56
N ASP A 59 2.48 -1.42 29.58
CA ASP A 59 3.20 -1.79 30.81
C ASP A 59 3.77 -0.57 31.58
N GLN A 60 3.72 0.63 30.99
CA GLN A 60 4.35 1.87 31.49
C GLN A 60 5.86 1.71 31.75
N LYS A 61 6.53 0.89 30.94
CA LYS A 61 7.97 0.57 31.06
C LYS A 61 8.71 0.93 29.79
N ALA A 62 9.72 1.79 29.91
CA ALA A 62 10.70 2.00 28.86
C ALA A 62 11.66 0.80 28.81
N ILE A 63 11.60 0.01 27.73
CA ILE A 63 12.55 -1.10 27.47
C ILE A 63 13.90 -0.59 26.97
N MET A 64 13.89 0.54 26.26
CA MET A 64 15.03 1.22 25.66
C MET A 64 14.99 2.71 26.01
N SER A 65 16.11 3.41 25.84
CA SER A 65 16.17 4.87 25.99
C SER A 65 15.52 5.60 24.81
N ASN A 66 15.17 6.88 25.01
CA ASN A 66 14.59 7.70 23.94
C ASN A 66 15.54 7.83 22.73
N GLU A 67 16.84 7.97 22.98
CA GLU A 67 17.85 8.07 21.91
C GLU A 67 17.94 6.77 21.09
N GLU A 68 17.90 5.59 21.73
CA GLU A 68 17.85 4.30 21.03
C GLU A 68 16.56 4.13 20.23
N PHE A 69 15.42 4.60 20.77
CA PHE A 69 14.13 4.53 20.10
C PHE A 69 14.04 5.45 18.88
N ASP A 70 14.52 6.69 18.99
CA ASP A 70 14.50 7.66 17.89
C ASP A 70 15.44 7.22 16.76
N ASN A 71 16.64 6.69 17.07
CA ASN A 71 17.54 6.10 16.08
C ASN A 71 16.90 4.89 15.35
N LEU A 72 16.26 3.98 16.10
CA LEU A 72 15.57 2.82 15.52
C LEU A 72 14.42 3.24 14.60
N LYS A 73 13.68 4.29 14.99
CA LYS A 73 12.61 4.88 14.18
C LYS A 73 13.16 5.49 12.88
N GLU A 74 14.25 6.25 12.94
CA GLU A 74 14.88 6.81 11.74
C GLU A 74 15.38 5.71 10.80
N GLU A 75 16.06 4.67 11.29
CA GLU A 75 16.52 3.53 10.46
C GLU A 75 15.35 2.81 9.78
N LEU A 76 14.24 2.59 10.48
CA LEU A 76 13.01 2.04 9.91
C LEU A 76 12.37 2.95 8.84
N MET A 77 12.49 4.28 8.96
CA MET A 77 12.07 5.22 7.91
C MET A 77 13.00 5.16 6.69
N TRP A 78 14.33 5.08 6.90
CA TRP A 78 15.32 4.99 5.82
C TRP A 78 15.22 3.68 5.02
N GLU A 79 14.99 2.55 5.69
CA GLU A 79 14.78 1.24 5.05
C GLU A 79 13.35 1.08 4.48
N GLY A 80 12.47 2.06 4.68
CA GLY A 80 11.12 2.09 4.09
C GLY A 80 10.13 1.12 4.73
N SER A 81 10.26 0.84 6.04
CA SER A 81 9.31 0.00 6.78
C SER A 81 7.89 0.54 6.73
N SER A 82 6.93 -0.31 6.37
CA SER A 82 5.50 0.00 6.37
C SER A 82 4.90 0.18 7.76
N VAL A 83 5.65 -0.15 8.82
CA VAL A 83 5.24 0.08 10.22
C VAL A 83 5.44 1.54 10.63
N VAL A 84 6.42 2.23 10.04
CA VAL A 84 6.79 3.62 10.41
C VAL A 84 6.44 4.63 9.31
N MET A 85 6.47 4.23 8.04
CA MET A 85 6.13 5.08 6.89
C MET A 85 4.61 5.16 6.68
N LEU A 86 3.96 5.94 7.55
CA LEU A 86 2.52 6.22 7.53
C LEU A 86 2.22 7.56 6.85
N ASN A 87 1.11 7.64 6.10
CA ASN A 87 0.61 8.91 5.56
C ASN A 87 0.11 9.84 6.71
N GLU A 88 0.04 11.15 6.49
CA GLU A 88 -0.36 12.14 7.53
C GLU A 88 -1.71 11.80 8.17
N ASP A 89 -2.71 11.48 7.36
CA ASP A 89 -4.04 11.07 7.84
C ASP A 89 -4.01 9.70 8.58
N GLU A 90 -3.09 8.78 8.23
CA GLU A 90 -2.92 7.49 8.93
C GLU A 90 -2.24 7.67 10.29
N GLN A 91 -1.21 8.54 10.37
CA GLN A 91 -0.57 8.92 11.63
C GLN A 91 -1.59 9.56 12.58
N LYS A 92 -2.38 10.50 12.05
CA LYS A 92 -3.44 11.20 12.80
C LYS A 92 -4.52 10.24 13.30
N LEU A 93 -4.87 9.21 12.54
CA LEU A 93 -5.81 8.17 13.00
C LEU A 93 -5.20 7.33 14.14
N LEU A 94 -3.93 6.93 14.00
CA LEU A 94 -3.24 6.14 15.01
C LEU A 94 -3.11 6.93 16.33
N GLU A 95 -2.64 8.17 16.25
CA GLU A 95 -2.55 9.09 17.38
C GLU A 95 -3.92 9.28 18.05
N ALA A 96 -4.98 9.51 17.28
CA ALA A 96 -6.34 9.67 17.81
C ALA A 96 -6.84 8.40 18.54
N SER A 97 -6.59 7.22 17.98
CA SER A 97 -6.99 5.94 18.59
C SER A 97 -6.24 5.66 19.91
N LEU A 98 -4.97 6.04 19.98
CA LEU A 98 -4.12 5.94 21.16
C LEU A 98 -4.52 6.97 22.23
N ALA A 99 -4.79 8.20 21.81
CA ALA A 99 -5.22 9.30 22.67
C ALA A 99 -6.60 9.01 23.29
N TYR A 100 -7.52 8.45 22.50
CA TYR A 100 -8.82 7.95 22.99
C TYR A 100 -8.64 6.82 24.03
N THR A 101 -7.79 5.83 23.74
CA THR A 101 -7.53 4.69 24.64
C THR A 101 -6.86 5.11 25.96
N SER A 102 -6.01 6.15 25.92
CA SER A 102 -5.39 6.76 27.10
C SER A 102 -6.27 7.80 27.82
N GLY A 103 -7.52 8.01 27.34
CA GLY A 103 -8.52 8.86 27.99
C GLY A 103 -8.42 10.36 27.69
N ASN A 104 -7.55 10.77 26.77
CA ASN A 104 -7.33 12.16 26.35
C ASN A 104 -7.67 12.35 24.86
N PRO A 105 -8.96 12.36 24.46
CA PRO A 105 -9.34 12.46 23.05
C PRO A 105 -8.88 13.79 22.42
N ILE A 106 -8.07 13.71 21.35
CA ILE A 106 -7.55 14.88 20.61
C ILE A 106 -8.52 15.44 19.55
N MET A 107 -9.55 14.68 19.18
CA MET A 107 -10.57 15.06 18.20
C MET A 107 -11.93 14.50 18.62
N SER A 108 -13.00 15.01 18.02
CA SER A 108 -14.36 14.52 18.24
C SER A 108 -14.67 13.24 17.46
N ASP A 109 -15.64 12.47 17.95
CA ASP A 109 -16.15 11.25 17.29
C ASP A 109 -16.47 11.47 15.80
N ALA A 110 -17.05 12.63 15.46
CA ALA A 110 -17.43 12.96 14.08
C ALA A 110 -16.22 13.21 13.15
N GLU A 111 -15.17 13.87 13.65
CA GLU A 111 -13.92 14.09 12.91
C GLU A 111 -13.16 12.77 12.73
N PHE A 112 -13.21 11.89 13.73
CA PHE A 112 -12.62 10.55 13.68
C PHE A 112 -13.32 9.64 12.66
N ASP A 113 -14.65 9.68 12.60
CA ASP A 113 -15.44 8.94 11.61
C ASP A 113 -15.20 9.47 10.17
N GLU A 114 -15.07 10.79 9.97
CA GLU A 114 -14.71 11.37 8.67
C GLU A 114 -13.29 10.94 8.24
N LEU A 115 -12.32 10.99 9.14
CA LEU A 115 -10.94 10.56 8.88
C LEU A 115 -10.88 9.08 8.49
N LYS A 116 -11.60 8.21 9.21
CA LYS A 116 -11.75 6.79 8.84
C LYS A 116 -12.40 6.63 7.46
N LEU A 117 -13.43 7.40 7.12
CA LEU A 117 -14.11 7.29 5.83
C LEU A 117 -13.22 7.73 4.65
N ARG A 118 -12.40 8.77 4.84
CA ARG A 118 -11.39 9.19 3.86
C ARG A 118 -10.37 8.08 3.61
N LEU A 119 -9.75 7.57 4.69
CA LEU A 119 -8.76 6.49 4.62
C LEU A 119 -9.30 5.18 4.02
N LYS A 120 -10.59 4.87 4.21
CA LYS A 120 -11.29 3.76 3.51
C LYS A 120 -11.46 4.00 2.01
N THR A 121 -11.61 5.26 1.60
CA THR A 121 -11.74 5.66 0.19
C THR A 121 -10.39 5.64 -0.52
N ASP A 122 -9.32 6.05 0.17
CA ASP A 122 -7.94 5.99 -0.31
C ASP A 122 -7.38 4.55 -0.34
N GLY A 123 -8.03 3.61 0.34
CA GLY A 123 -7.71 2.19 0.31
C GLY A 123 -6.60 1.76 1.26
N SER A 124 -6.29 2.58 2.27
CA SER A 124 -5.30 2.34 3.33
C SER A 124 -5.39 0.92 3.90
N VAL A 125 -4.26 0.35 4.32
CA VAL A 125 -4.23 -1.00 4.90
C VAL A 125 -4.66 -0.99 6.37
N ILE A 126 -4.38 0.11 7.09
CA ILE A 126 -4.56 0.23 8.54
C ILE A 126 -6.02 0.28 8.95
N VAL A 127 -6.91 0.82 8.08
CA VAL A 127 -8.36 0.93 8.36
C VAL A 127 -9.13 -0.33 7.94
N LYS A 128 -8.44 -1.42 7.56
CA LYS A 128 -9.07 -2.70 7.18
C LYS A 128 -9.43 -3.51 8.42
N GLU A 129 -10.52 -3.12 9.08
CA GLU A 129 -11.07 -3.87 10.20
C GLU A 129 -11.87 -5.10 9.71
N GLY A 130 -11.71 -6.23 10.42
CA GLY A 130 -12.55 -7.41 10.25
C GLY A 130 -13.97 -7.23 10.81
N PRO A 131 -14.81 -8.27 10.82
CA PRO A 131 -16.17 -8.17 11.33
C PRO A 131 -16.18 -7.77 12.82
N ARG A 132 -16.92 -6.70 13.15
CA ARG A 132 -17.09 -6.18 14.51
C ARG A 132 -18.55 -6.29 14.95
N CYS A 133 -18.76 -6.64 16.21
CA CYS A 133 -20.06 -6.57 16.86
C CYS A 133 -20.11 -5.33 17.76
N SER A 134 -20.96 -4.36 17.43
CA SER A 134 -21.22 -3.23 18.33
C SER A 134 -22.32 -3.63 19.30
N LEU A 135 -21.94 -3.81 20.57
CA LEU A 135 -22.89 -4.05 21.67
C LEU A 135 -23.87 -2.87 21.83
N ARG A 136 -23.42 -1.63 21.57
CA ARG A 136 -24.26 -0.41 21.70
C ARG A 136 -25.42 -0.39 20.69
N THR A 137 -25.20 -0.89 19.48
CA THR A 137 -26.21 -0.86 18.40
C THR A 137 -26.85 -2.23 18.14
N HIS A 138 -26.42 -3.28 18.85
CA HIS A 138 -26.82 -4.68 18.62
C HIS A 138 -26.66 -5.13 17.15
N LYS A 139 -25.68 -4.57 16.43
CA LYS A 139 -25.42 -4.84 15.01
C LYS A 139 -24.01 -5.38 14.82
N VAL A 140 -23.91 -6.44 14.02
CA VAL A 140 -22.63 -6.90 13.47
C VAL A 140 -22.44 -6.24 12.11
N TYR A 141 -21.30 -5.60 11.92
CA TYR A 141 -20.92 -4.98 10.66
C TYR A 141 -19.49 -5.36 10.26
N SER A 142 -19.19 -5.21 8.98
CA SER A 142 -17.84 -5.39 8.44
C SER A 142 -17.53 -4.27 7.47
N ASP A 143 -16.28 -3.84 7.43
CA ASP A 143 -15.86 -2.78 6.51
C ASP A 143 -15.70 -3.27 5.07
N LEU A 144 -15.95 -2.35 4.13
CA LEU A 144 -15.87 -2.54 2.69
C LEU A 144 -14.67 -1.82 2.12
N ASN A 145 -13.91 -2.53 1.29
CA ASN A 145 -12.78 -2.02 0.56
C ASN A 145 -13.11 -1.96 -0.94
N VAL A 146 -12.52 -0.98 -1.63
CA VAL A 146 -12.63 -0.86 -3.08
C VAL A 146 -11.83 -1.97 -3.77
N ASP A 147 -12.41 -2.63 -4.78
CA ASP A 147 -11.72 -3.65 -5.58
C ASP A 147 -11.17 -3.06 -6.88
N TYR A 148 -10.05 -2.35 -6.79
CA TYR A 148 -9.37 -1.74 -7.94
C TYR A 148 -9.03 -2.76 -9.05
N LEU A 149 -8.73 -4.02 -8.70
CA LEU A 149 -8.42 -5.05 -9.68
C LEU A 149 -9.64 -5.42 -10.51
N LYS A 150 -10.81 -5.64 -9.89
CA LYS A 150 -12.04 -5.92 -10.63
C LYS A 150 -12.56 -4.71 -11.40
N MET A 151 -12.37 -3.50 -10.88
CA MET A 151 -12.68 -2.26 -11.60
C MET A 151 -11.79 -2.09 -12.85
N PHE A 152 -10.51 -2.44 -12.77
CA PHE A 152 -9.62 -2.46 -13.94
C PHE A 152 -10.02 -3.54 -14.96
N LEU A 153 -10.29 -4.78 -14.50
CA LEU A 153 -10.72 -5.88 -15.37
C LEU A 153 -12.01 -5.58 -16.12
N LEU A 154 -12.90 -4.75 -15.57
CA LEU A 154 -14.14 -4.32 -16.22
C LEU A 154 -13.90 -3.52 -17.52
N ASN A 155 -12.75 -2.85 -17.65
CA ASN A 155 -12.35 -2.10 -18.85
C ASN A 155 -11.66 -2.97 -19.92
N VAL A 156 -11.24 -4.20 -19.58
CA VAL A 156 -10.50 -5.09 -20.49
C VAL A 156 -11.28 -5.41 -21.77
N PRO A 157 -12.58 -5.79 -21.74
CA PRO A 157 -13.33 -6.11 -22.97
C PRO A 157 -13.40 -4.93 -23.95
N ALA A 158 -13.62 -3.70 -23.44
CA ALA A 158 -13.64 -2.50 -24.28
C ALA A 158 -12.25 -2.19 -24.87
N THR A 159 -11.19 -2.43 -24.09
CA THR A 159 -9.80 -2.30 -24.55
C THR A 159 -9.49 -3.31 -25.66
N THR A 160 -9.94 -4.56 -25.53
CA THR A 160 -9.78 -5.59 -26.57
C THR A 160 -10.48 -5.19 -27.87
N VAL A 161 -11.71 -4.63 -27.80
CA VAL A 161 -12.43 -4.13 -28.98
C VAL A 161 -11.71 -2.94 -29.62
N ALA A 162 -11.24 -1.98 -28.82
CA ALA A 162 -10.50 -0.82 -29.32
C ALA A 162 -9.17 -1.20 -29.98
N LEU A 163 -8.43 -2.16 -29.40
CA LEU A 163 -7.19 -2.70 -29.99
C LEU A 163 -7.47 -3.45 -31.30
N GLY A 164 -8.50 -4.30 -31.34
CA GLY A 164 -8.89 -5.01 -32.56
C GLY A 164 -9.26 -4.07 -33.70
N LEU A 165 -9.98 -2.98 -33.38
CA LEU A 165 -10.30 -1.93 -34.35
C LEU A 165 -9.06 -1.16 -34.81
N PHE A 166 -8.10 -0.89 -33.91
CA PHE A 166 -6.83 -0.25 -34.28
C PHE A 166 -6.02 -1.12 -35.24
N PHE A 167 -5.79 -2.41 -34.93
CA PHE A 167 -5.07 -3.33 -35.82
C PHE A 167 -5.78 -3.52 -37.17
N PHE A 168 -7.11 -3.55 -37.20
CA PHE A 168 -7.87 -3.64 -38.45
C PHE A 168 -7.70 -2.37 -39.33
N ILE A 169 -7.64 -1.18 -38.72
CA ILE A 169 -7.34 0.05 -39.45
C ILE A 169 -5.89 0.03 -39.94
N ASP A 170 -4.94 -0.41 -39.12
CA ASP A 170 -3.52 -0.50 -39.50
C ASP A 170 -3.32 -1.42 -40.71
N GLU A 171 -3.88 -2.63 -40.70
CA GLU A 171 -3.86 -3.55 -41.86
C GLU A 171 -4.51 -2.94 -43.12
N LEU A 172 -5.58 -2.16 -42.96
CA LEU A 172 -6.26 -1.48 -44.07
C LEU A 172 -5.48 -0.28 -44.63
N THR A 173 -4.65 0.38 -43.83
CA THR A 173 -4.03 1.69 -44.15
C THR A 173 -2.51 1.65 -44.28
N GLY A 174 -1.86 0.58 -43.80
CA GLY A 174 -0.42 0.35 -43.93
C GLY A 174 0.43 1.39 -43.23
N PHE A 175 0.13 1.72 -41.96
CA PHE A 175 0.90 2.73 -41.22
C PHE A 175 2.36 2.33 -40.98
N GLU A 176 2.71 1.04 -41.11
CA GLU A 176 4.09 0.53 -40.94
C GLU A 176 5.16 1.12 -41.88
N ILE A 177 4.80 1.83 -42.98
CA ILE A 177 5.81 2.27 -43.98
C ILE A 177 5.76 3.75 -44.38
N ASN A 178 4.61 4.45 -44.31
CA ASN A 178 4.40 5.66 -45.14
C ASN A 178 4.28 7.02 -44.42
N VAL A 179 4.08 7.10 -43.10
CA VAL A 179 3.76 8.40 -42.45
C VAL A 179 4.99 9.23 -42.09
N PHE A 180 6.09 8.59 -41.70
CA PHE A 180 7.34 9.29 -41.40
C PHE A 180 8.51 8.33 -41.61
N GLN A 181 9.46 8.70 -42.47
CA GLN A 181 10.61 7.86 -42.85
C GLN A 181 11.70 7.87 -41.77
N LEU A 182 11.30 7.47 -40.56
CA LEU A 182 12.09 7.55 -39.34
C LEU A 182 12.83 6.22 -39.12
N PRO A 183 14.15 6.23 -38.85
CA PRO A 183 14.88 4.97 -38.66
C PRO A 183 14.35 4.20 -37.45
N GLU A 184 14.30 2.88 -37.56
CA GLU A 184 14.02 1.98 -36.44
C GLU A 184 15.02 2.26 -35.31
N PRO A 185 14.58 2.38 -34.04
CA PRO A 185 13.27 2.01 -33.49
C PRO A 185 12.25 3.17 -33.36
N PHE A 186 12.57 4.38 -33.83
CA PHE A 186 11.79 5.58 -33.50
C PHE A 186 10.39 5.60 -34.13
N GLY A 187 10.20 4.99 -35.30
CA GLY A 187 8.89 4.87 -35.94
C GLY A 187 7.86 4.14 -35.05
N PHE A 188 8.23 2.98 -34.51
CA PHE A 188 7.38 2.21 -33.59
C PHE A 188 7.00 3.03 -32.35
N ILE A 189 7.98 3.70 -31.72
CA ILE A 189 7.77 4.53 -30.52
C ILE A 189 6.79 5.67 -30.83
N PHE A 190 6.95 6.34 -31.97
CA PHE A 190 6.06 7.44 -32.38
C PHE A 190 4.63 6.96 -32.67
N THR A 191 4.48 5.84 -33.38
CA THR A 191 3.16 5.24 -33.66
C THR A 191 2.44 4.86 -32.37
N TRP A 192 3.10 4.17 -31.44
CA TRP A 192 2.48 3.82 -30.16
C TRP A 192 2.27 5.03 -29.24
N PHE A 193 3.11 6.05 -29.29
CA PHE A 193 2.88 7.32 -28.56
C PHE A 193 1.63 8.06 -29.04
N ALA A 194 1.32 8.01 -30.34
CA ALA A 194 0.08 8.56 -30.90
C ALA A 194 -1.13 7.62 -30.72
N ALA A 195 -0.93 6.31 -30.85
CA ALA A 195 -1.99 5.31 -30.81
C ALA A 195 -2.49 5.01 -29.38
N LEU A 196 -1.60 4.86 -28.39
CA LEU A 196 -1.99 4.57 -27.00
C LEU A 196 -3.01 5.55 -26.42
N PRO A 197 -2.84 6.89 -26.48
CA PRO A 197 -3.84 7.81 -25.96
C PRO A 197 -5.16 7.73 -26.74
N LEU A 198 -5.13 7.46 -28.06
CA LEU A 198 -6.33 7.26 -28.88
C LEU A 198 -7.09 5.97 -28.49
N ILE A 199 -6.36 4.86 -28.33
CA ILE A 199 -6.92 3.56 -27.91
C ILE A 199 -7.50 3.65 -26.50
N LEU A 200 -6.79 4.29 -25.56
CA LEU A 200 -7.28 4.49 -24.19
C LEU A 200 -8.50 5.41 -24.17
N PHE A 201 -8.52 6.48 -24.97
CA PHE A 201 -9.69 7.36 -25.10
C PHE A 201 -10.90 6.63 -25.67
N LEU A 202 -10.72 5.82 -26.72
CA LEU A 202 -11.77 5.00 -27.32
C LEU A 202 -12.28 3.94 -26.33
N ALA A 203 -11.39 3.21 -25.67
CA ALA A 203 -11.74 2.22 -24.66
C ALA A 203 -12.51 2.84 -23.49
N GLN A 204 -12.04 3.96 -22.94
CA GLN A 204 -12.75 4.69 -21.88
C GLN A 204 -14.10 5.23 -22.33
N SER A 205 -14.23 5.68 -23.59
CA SER A 205 -15.50 6.16 -24.14
C SER A 205 -16.51 5.02 -24.31
N LEU A 206 -16.08 3.87 -24.83
CA LEU A 206 -16.90 2.66 -24.93
C LEU A 206 -17.32 2.15 -23.54
N THR A 207 -16.39 2.10 -22.59
CA THR A 207 -16.68 1.68 -21.20
C THR A 207 -17.68 2.63 -20.55
N LYS A 208 -17.54 3.95 -20.66
CA LYS A 208 -18.51 4.93 -20.14
C LYS A 208 -19.89 4.87 -20.79
N ALA A 209 -19.97 4.42 -22.05
CA ALA A 209 -21.25 4.24 -22.74
C ALA A 209 -22.00 2.97 -22.28
N ILE A 210 -21.28 1.93 -21.89
CA ILE A 210 -21.83 0.62 -21.49
C ILE A 210 -22.04 0.51 -19.97
N VAL A 211 -21.10 1.05 -19.19
CA VAL A 211 -21.09 1.02 -17.73
C VAL A 211 -20.88 2.42 -17.16
N GLN A 212 -21.86 2.90 -16.42
CA GLN A 212 -21.81 4.21 -15.75
C GLN A 212 -21.60 4.04 -14.25
N ASP A 213 -20.73 4.88 -13.68
CA ASP A 213 -20.44 5.01 -12.25
C ASP A 213 -20.25 3.66 -11.53
N PHE A 214 -19.38 2.82 -12.08
CA PHE A 214 -19.06 1.52 -11.48
C PHE A 214 -18.22 1.68 -10.21
N LEU A 215 -18.67 1.04 -9.14
CA LEU A 215 -17.98 0.98 -7.87
C LEU A 215 -18.11 -0.44 -7.32
N ILE A 216 -17.01 -1.19 -7.40
CA ILE A 216 -16.96 -2.58 -6.91
C ILE A 216 -16.41 -2.56 -5.48
N LEU A 217 -17.23 -3.08 -4.57
CA LEU A 217 -16.89 -3.19 -3.17
C LEU A 217 -16.72 -4.66 -2.77
N LYS A 218 -15.65 -4.95 -2.02
CA LYS A 218 -15.35 -6.25 -1.43
C LYS A 218 -15.28 -6.15 0.09
N GLY A 219 -15.80 -7.15 0.79
CA GLY A 219 -15.69 -7.23 2.25
C GLY A 219 -16.00 -8.65 2.76
N PRO A 220 -15.47 -9.04 3.93
CA PRO A 220 -15.78 -10.33 4.53
C PRO A 220 -17.21 -10.34 5.10
N CYS A 221 -17.87 -11.50 5.03
CA CYS A 221 -19.20 -11.68 5.59
C CYS A 221 -19.17 -11.57 7.13
N PRO A 222 -20.04 -10.75 7.76
CA PRO A 222 -20.17 -10.66 9.22
C PRO A 222 -20.42 -11.99 9.95
N ASN A 223 -21.00 -12.98 9.27
CA ASN A 223 -21.36 -14.28 9.86
C ASN A 223 -20.27 -15.36 9.68
N CYS A 224 -19.68 -15.48 8.48
CA CYS A 224 -18.78 -16.59 8.14
C CYS A 224 -17.39 -16.17 7.64
N GLY A 225 -17.07 -14.87 7.62
CA GLY A 225 -15.76 -14.34 7.22
C GLY A 225 -15.41 -14.44 5.73
N THR A 226 -16.16 -15.19 4.92
CA THR A 226 -15.88 -15.31 3.47
C THR A 226 -16.01 -13.97 2.76
N GLU A 227 -15.09 -13.64 1.87
CA GLU A 227 -15.19 -12.44 1.03
C GLU A 227 -16.38 -12.51 0.08
N ASN A 228 -17.21 -11.46 0.07
CA ASN A 228 -18.31 -11.30 -0.86
C ASN A 228 -18.19 -9.94 -1.55
N LEU A 229 -18.59 -9.88 -2.82
CA LEU A 229 -18.53 -8.67 -3.64
C LEU A 229 -19.93 -8.09 -3.88
N SER A 230 -20.01 -6.76 -3.95
CA SER A 230 -21.18 -6.03 -4.43
C SER A 230 -20.77 -5.08 -5.56
N PHE A 231 -21.52 -5.10 -6.65
CA PHE A 231 -21.38 -4.18 -7.77
C PHE A 231 -22.42 -3.06 -7.62
N PHE A 232 -21.93 -1.83 -7.48
CA PHE A 232 -22.71 -0.62 -7.62
C PHE A 232 -22.43 -0.01 -8.99
N GLY A 233 -23.44 0.55 -9.65
CA GLY A 233 -23.32 1.20 -10.96
C GLY A 233 -24.42 0.77 -11.93
N THR A 234 -24.43 1.35 -13.12
CA THR A 234 -25.44 1.06 -14.15
C THR A 234 -24.81 0.30 -15.31
N ILE A 235 -25.35 -0.87 -15.65
CA ILE A 235 -24.95 -1.69 -16.79
C ILE A 235 -26.06 -1.59 -17.84
N LEU A 236 -25.78 -1.07 -19.03
CA LEU A 236 -26.72 -1.05 -20.17
C LEU A 236 -28.13 -0.56 -19.78
N SER A 237 -28.22 0.58 -19.08
CA SER A 237 -29.45 1.19 -18.56
C SER A 237 -30.15 0.49 -17.39
N VAL A 238 -29.63 -0.63 -16.86
CA VAL A 238 -30.11 -1.24 -15.61
C VAL A 238 -29.22 -0.81 -14.44
N SER A 239 -29.79 -0.05 -13.50
CA SER A 239 -29.06 0.40 -12.30
C SER A 239 -28.98 -0.71 -11.24
N SER A 240 -27.77 -1.17 -10.95
CA SER A 240 -27.47 -2.16 -9.92
C SER A 240 -27.24 -1.47 -8.58
N GLY A 241 -28.34 -1.08 -7.94
CA GLY A 241 -28.37 -0.48 -6.60
C GLY A 241 -28.04 1.01 -6.58
N GLY A 242 -28.73 1.71 -5.67
CA GLY A 242 -28.47 3.12 -5.36
C GLY A 242 -27.44 3.24 -4.25
N THR A 243 -27.84 3.81 -3.11
CA THR A 243 -26.99 3.90 -1.92
C THR A 243 -26.79 2.55 -1.22
N THR A 244 -27.78 1.66 -1.28
CA THR A 244 -27.72 0.33 -0.66
C THR A 244 -27.97 -0.77 -1.67
N ASN A 245 -27.31 -1.92 -1.46
CA ASN A 245 -27.45 -3.13 -2.26
C ASN A 245 -27.67 -4.35 -1.36
N LYS A 246 -28.56 -5.27 -1.75
CA LYS A 246 -28.81 -6.50 -1.02
C LYS A 246 -28.21 -7.69 -1.75
N VAL A 247 -27.25 -8.36 -1.13
CA VAL A 247 -26.49 -9.48 -1.72
C VAL A 247 -26.55 -10.68 -0.77
N LYS A 248 -26.75 -11.89 -1.29
CA LYS A 248 -26.68 -13.11 -0.47
C LYS A 248 -25.24 -13.62 -0.42
N CYS A 249 -24.78 -14.00 0.77
CA CYS A 249 -23.47 -14.59 0.92
C CYS A 249 -23.35 -15.93 0.17
N ALA A 250 -22.28 -16.13 -0.60
CA ALA A 250 -22.05 -17.33 -1.39
C ALA A 250 -21.92 -18.62 -0.55
N ASN A 251 -21.48 -18.52 0.72
CA ASN A 251 -21.25 -19.68 1.59
C ASN A 251 -22.38 -19.91 2.60
N CYS A 252 -22.73 -18.90 3.40
CA CYS A 252 -23.74 -19.05 4.47
C CYS A 252 -25.16 -18.62 4.05
N SER A 253 -25.37 -18.16 2.82
CA SER A 253 -26.66 -17.69 2.26
C SER A 253 -27.36 -16.53 2.98
N THR A 254 -26.76 -15.96 4.04
CA THR A 254 -27.31 -14.80 4.75
C THR A 254 -27.42 -13.62 3.80
N GLU A 255 -28.53 -12.90 3.88
CA GLU A 255 -28.70 -11.61 3.22
C GLU A 255 -27.78 -10.57 3.88
N LEU A 256 -27.08 -9.79 3.06
CA LEU A 256 -26.12 -8.77 3.45
C LEU A 256 -26.57 -7.46 2.81
N GLU A 257 -26.65 -6.40 3.61
CA GLU A 257 -26.92 -5.04 3.14
C GLU A 257 -25.60 -4.28 3.04
N TYR A 258 -25.23 -3.90 1.82
CA TYR A 258 -24.03 -3.13 1.51
C TYR A 258 -24.40 -1.65 1.37
N ASP A 259 -23.79 -0.75 2.13
CA ASP A 259 -23.90 0.70 1.94
C ASP A 259 -22.65 1.25 1.21
N SER A 260 -22.87 1.94 0.09
CA SER A 260 -21.81 2.55 -0.71
C SER A 260 -21.22 3.81 -0.09
N LYS A 261 -21.99 4.54 0.72
CA LYS A 261 -21.56 5.81 1.35
C LYS A 261 -20.73 5.57 2.61
N SER A 262 -21.23 4.78 3.54
CA SER A 262 -20.56 4.51 4.82
C SER A 262 -19.50 3.40 4.72
N ARG A 263 -19.44 2.68 3.59
CA ARG A 263 -18.50 1.58 3.35
C ARG A 263 -18.61 0.47 4.41
N VAL A 264 -19.82 0.16 4.89
CA VAL A 264 -20.08 -1.00 5.76
C VAL A 264 -21.06 -2.00 5.16
N ILE A 265 -20.84 -3.29 5.45
CA ILE A 265 -21.82 -4.36 5.32
C ILE A 265 -22.52 -4.49 6.67
N THR A 266 -23.85 -4.43 6.67
CA THR A 266 -24.68 -4.80 7.82
C THR A 266 -25.50 -6.04 7.50
N LEU A 267 -25.78 -6.86 8.52
CA LEU A 267 -26.89 -7.80 8.44
C LEU A 267 -28.21 -6.99 8.45
N PRO A 268 -29.22 -7.35 7.62
CA PRO A 268 -30.54 -6.72 7.73
C PRO A 268 -31.08 -6.93 9.14
N GLU A 269 -31.69 -5.90 9.71
CA GLU A 269 -32.35 -6.04 11.01
C GLU A 269 -33.42 -7.13 10.92
N ALA A 270 -33.44 -8.04 11.90
CA ALA A 270 -34.53 -8.98 12.10
C ALA A 270 -35.78 -8.26 12.64
N SER A 271 -36.28 -7.30 11.87
CA SER A 271 -37.60 -6.73 12.04
C SER A 271 -38.62 -7.74 11.50
N ASN A 272 -39.57 -8.12 12.36
CA ASN A 272 -40.57 -9.19 12.16
C ASN A 272 -40.03 -10.62 12.36
N ALA A 273 -39.83 -10.98 13.63
CA ALA A 273 -40.23 -12.29 14.14
C ALA A 273 -41.55 -12.12 14.92
#